data_AF-A0A8S4DK81-F1
#
_entry.id   AF-A0A8S4DK81-F1
#
_cell.length_a   1.000
_cell.length_b   1.000
_cell.length_c   1.000
_cell.angle_alpha   90.00
_cell.angle_beta   90.00
_cell.angle_gamma   90.00
#
_symmetry.space_group_name_H-M   'P 1'
#
loop_
_entity.id
_entity.type
_entity.pdbx_description
1 polymer ?
#
loop_
_entity_poly.entity_id
_entity_poly.type
_entity_poly.pdbx_seq_one_letter_code
_entity_poly.pdbx_strand_id
1 'polypeptide(L)'
;MNLLDSHIAIVCVPVVCALELGAVHMYGAARLRRDVQFMTRRPLRASWLLLWRYAVPVVLLVITVYALREAAGPWGWFVALVSVACVPVHAAREIYGRKGPLMQRIRDSCRPSPEWGPADPLIRQSWKELCANQAPCEEAVPLNKITN
;
A
#
# COMPACT_ATOMS: atom_id res chain seq x y z
N MET A 1 -5.33 -19.82 -27.02
CA MET A 1 -4.56 -19.47 -25.80
C MET A 1 -4.63 -17.99 -25.43
N ASN A 2 -4.83 -17.04 -26.36
CA ASN A 2 -4.83 -15.59 -26.04
C ASN A 2 -6.09 -15.05 -25.32
N LEU A 3 -7.25 -15.72 -25.44
CA LEU A 3 -8.50 -15.27 -24.80
C LEU A 3 -8.51 -15.53 -23.29
N LEU A 4 -8.10 -16.72 -22.85
CA LEU A 4 -8.11 -17.05 -21.42
C LEU A 4 -7.11 -16.17 -20.65
N ASP A 5 -5.92 -15.96 -21.21
CA ASP A 5 -4.86 -15.16 -20.60
C ASP A 5 -5.25 -13.68 -20.47
N SER A 6 -5.90 -13.10 -21.49
CA SER A 6 -6.38 -11.72 -21.45
C SER A 6 -7.52 -11.53 -20.44
N HIS A 7 -8.49 -12.45 -20.38
CA HIS A 7 -9.58 -12.37 -19.40
C HIS A 7 -9.09 -12.56 -17.96
N ILE A 8 -8.17 -13.50 -17.72
CA ILE A 8 -7.60 -13.73 -16.39
C ILE A 8 -6.76 -12.54 -15.94
N ALA A 9 -5.89 -12.00 -16.81
CA ALA A 9 -5.07 -10.85 -16.48
C ALA A 9 -5.91 -9.61 -16.12
N ILE A 10 -6.96 -9.33 -16.90
CA ILE A 10 -7.85 -8.17 -16.67
C ILE A 10 -8.57 -8.27 -15.31
N VAL A 11 -8.90 -9.47 -14.83
CA VAL A 11 -9.59 -9.67 -13.55
C VAL A 11 -8.61 -9.72 -12.37
N CYS A 12 -7.44 -10.34 -12.54
CA CYS A 12 -6.47 -10.49 -11.45
C CYS A 12 -5.74 -9.17 -11.11
N VAL A 13 -5.42 -8.35 -12.11
CA VAL A 13 -4.62 -7.12 -11.91
C VAL A 13 -5.31 -6.13 -10.96
N PRO A 14 -6.60 -5.78 -11.12
CA PRO A 14 -7.27 -4.88 -10.19
C PRO A 14 -7.34 -5.41 -8.76
N VAL A 15 -7.47 -6.73 -8.58
CA VAL A 15 -7.51 -7.33 -7.25
C VAL A 15 -6.15 -7.22 -6.54
N VAL A 16 -5.06 -7.53 -7.25
CA VAL A 16 -3.69 -7.39 -6.72
C VAL A 16 -3.38 -5.93 -6.40
N CYS A 17 -3.69 -5.00 -7.30
CA CYS A 17 -3.47 -3.58 -7.04
C CYS A 17 -4.33 -3.05 -5.88
N ALA A 18 -5.56 -3.54 -5.70
CA ALA A 18 -6.42 -3.15 -4.58
C ALA A 18 -5.82 -3.61 -3.24
N LEU A 19 -5.23 -4.81 -3.22
CA LEU A 19 -4.48 -5.31 -2.07
C LEU A 19 -3.26 -4.44 -1.75
N GLU A 20 -2.45 -4.11 -2.76
CA GLU A 20 -1.27 -3.27 -2.57
C GLU A 20 -1.65 -1.89 -2.03
N LEU A 21 -2.73 -1.29 -2.56
CA LEU A 21 -3.27 -0.04 -2.05
C LEU A 21 -3.75 -0.18 -0.59
N GLY A 22 -4.39 -1.29 -0.24
CA GLY A 22 -4.77 -1.61 1.13
C GLY A 22 -3.55 -1.68 2.06
N ALA A 23 -2.49 -2.37 1.64
CA ALA A 23 -1.23 -2.45 2.37
C ALA A 23 -0.57 -1.07 2.53
N VAL A 24 -0.57 -0.24 1.48
CA VAL A 24 -0.07 1.14 1.52
C VAL A 24 -0.91 2.03 2.44
N HIS A 25 -2.23 1.83 2.47
CA HIS A 25 -3.11 2.56 3.40
C HIS A 25 -2.83 2.19 4.85
N MET A 26 -2.63 0.90 5.13
CA MET A 26 -2.23 0.40 6.44
C MET A 26 -0.83 0.88 6.85
N TYR A 27 0.09 1.01 5.89
CA TYR A 27 1.41 1.61 6.11
C TYR A 27 1.34 3.10 6.43
N GLY A 28 0.42 3.83 5.79
CA GLY A 28 0.09 5.22 6.08
C GLY A 28 0.85 6.23 5.21
N ALA A 29 0.14 7.26 4.73
CA ALA A 29 0.66 8.24 3.79
C ALA A 29 1.85 9.06 4.33
N ALA A 30 1.93 9.30 5.64
CA ALA A 30 3.02 10.06 6.24
C ALA A 30 4.36 9.30 6.20
N ARG A 31 4.33 7.97 6.36
CA ARG A 31 5.54 7.13 6.28
C ARG A 31 6.00 7.01 4.84
N LEU A 32 5.07 6.74 3.91
CA LEU A 32 5.37 6.73 2.48
C LEU A 32 6.00 8.05 2.01
N ARG A 33 5.47 9.21 2.47
CA ARG A 33 6.04 10.53 2.14
C ARG A 33 7.51 10.63 2.56
N ARG A 34 7.81 10.16 3.77
CA ARG A 34 9.15 10.19 4.34
C ARG A 34 10.11 9.33 3.52
N ASP A 35 9.67 8.14 3.14
CA ASP A 35 10.49 7.21 2.37
C ASP A 35 10.80 7.75 0.97
N VAL A 36 9.82 8.34 0.29
CA VAL A 36 10.05 8.97 -1.02
C VAL A 36 10.92 10.23 -0.87
N GLN A 37 10.72 11.04 0.17
CA GLN A 37 11.57 12.21 0.43
C GLN A 37 13.03 11.81 0.71
N PHE A 38 13.25 10.68 1.40
CA PHE A 38 14.59 10.13 1.63
C PHE A 38 15.27 9.74 0.32
N MET A 39 14.55 9.05 -0.56
CA MET A 39 15.07 8.60 -1.86
C MET A 39 15.34 9.77 -2.82
N THR A 40 14.43 10.74 -2.88
CA THR A 40 14.50 11.84 -3.87
C THR A 40 15.24 13.08 -3.35
N ARG A 41 15.58 13.14 -2.06
CA ARG A 41 16.19 14.31 -1.38
C ARG A 41 15.43 15.64 -1.57
N ARG A 42 14.18 15.58 -2.01
CA ARG A 42 13.32 16.73 -2.30
C ARG A 42 11.99 16.58 -1.57
N PRO A 43 11.43 17.65 -0.98
CA PRO A 43 10.11 17.59 -0.35
C PRO A 43 9.05 17.40 -1.44
N LEU A 44 8.42 16.22 -1.49
CA LEU A 44 7.27 16.02 -2.36
C LEU A 44 6.07 16.80 -1.82
N ARG A 45 5.37 17.47 -2.74
CA ARG A 45 4.11 18.16 -2.42
C ARG A 45 3.12 17.12 -1.89
N ALA A 46 2.51 17.40 -0.75
CA ALA A 46 1.51 16.51 -0.13
C ALA A 46 0.34 16.20 -1.08
N SER A 47 0.00 17.14 -1.97
CA SER A 47 -1.01 16.97 -3.03
C SER A 47 -0.69 15.83 -3.98
N TRP A 48 0.59 15.56 -4.27
CA TRP A 48 1.00 14.46 -5.14
C TRP A 48 0.76 13.09 -4.50
N LEU A 49 1.01 12.99 -3.19
CA LEU A 49 0.67 11.80 -2.43
C LEU A 49 -0.83 11.61 -2.30
N LEU A 50 -1.57 12.71 -2.14
CA LEU A 50 -3.03 12.67 -2.11
C LEU A 50 -3.57 12.19 -3.45
N LEU A 51 -3.00 12.68 -4.55
CA LEU A 51 -3.32 12.23 -5.90
C LEU A 51 -3.07 10.73 -6.04
N TRP A 52 -1.93 10.20 -5.60
CA TRP A 52 -1.71 8.76 -5.64
C TRP A 52 -2.67 7.97 -4.76
N ARG A 53 -3.09 8.56 -3.63
CA ARG A 53 -4.04 7.92 -2.72
C ARG A 53 -5.48 7.91 -3.26
N TYR A 54 -5.86 8.81 -4.14
CA TYR A 54 -7.22 8.91 -4.68
C TYR A 54 -7.33 8.58 -6.17
N ALA A 55 -6.42 9.06 -7.01
CA ALA A 55 -6.44 8.78 -8.44
C ALA A 55 -6.20 7.31 -8.76
N VAL A 56 -5.26 6.66 -8.06
CA VAL A 56 -4.98 5.23 -8.28
C VAL A 56 -6.19 4.35 -7.94
N PRO A 57 -6.85 4.45 -6.77
CA PRO A 57 -8.05 3.65 -6.51
C PRO A 57 -9.22 4.02 -7.43
N VAL A 58 -9.36 5.29 -7.85
CA VAL A 58 -10.42 5.68 -8.80
C VAL A 58 -10.21 5.01 -10.16
N VAL A 59 -9.01 5.07 -10.73
CA VAL A 59 -8.69 4.40 -12.00
C VAL A 59 -8.88 2.88 -11.86
N LEU A 60 -8.46 2.32 -10.74
CA LEU A 60 -8.62 0.89 -10.47
C LEU A 60 -10.09 0.46 -10.36
N LEU A 61 -10.92 1.28 -9.71
CA LEU A 61 -12.36 1.06 -9.60
C LEU A 61 -13.00 1.06 -11.00
N VAL A 62 -12.67 2.05 -11.84
CA VAL A 62 -13.18 2.13 -13.21
C VAL A 62 -12.82 0.87 -13.98
N ILE A 63 -11.55 0.46 -13.97
CA ILE A 63 -11.11 -0.76 -14.67
C ILE A 63 -11.82 -2.00 -14.12
N THR A 64 -11.99 -2.10 -12.80
CA THR A 64 -12.69 -3.23 -12.15
C THR A 64 -14.15 -3.32 -12.58
N VAL A 65 -14.87 -2.19 -12.63
CA VAL A 65 -16.27 -2.15 -13.09
C VAL A 65 -16.36 -2.51 -14.58
N TYR A 66 -15.42 -2.01 -15.38
CA TYR A 66 -15.30 -2.34 -16.80
C TYR A 66 -15.01 -3.82 -17.03
N ALA A 67 -14.21 -4.46 -16.16
CA ALA A 67 -13.92 -5.89 -16.21
C ALA A 67 -15.11 -6.73 -15.76
N LEU A 68 -15.79 -6.33 -14.68
CA LEU A 68 -16.88 -7.11 -14.08
C LEU A 68 -18.12 -7.17 -14.98
N ARG A 69 -18.44 -6.06 -15.66
CA ARG A 69 -19.55 -6.03 -16.62
C ARG A 69 -19.30 -6.91 -17.86
N GLU A 70 -18.05 -7.00 -18.30
CA GLU A 70 -17.66 -7.85 -19.43
C GLU A 70 -17.68 -9.32 -19.02
N ALA A 71 -17.26 -9.58 -17.78
CA ALA A 71 -17.28 -10.88 -17.15
C ALA A 71 -18.63 -11.24 -16.51
N ALA A 72 -19.76 -10.73 -17.03
CA ALA A 72 -21.13 -10.86 -16.49
C ALA A 72 -21.65 -12.31 -16.27
N GLY A 73 -20.84 -13.33 -16.55
CA GLY A 73 -21.10 -14.71 -16.15
C GLY A 73 -20.74 -15.01 -14.70
N PRO A 74 -21.31 -16.07 -14.10
CA PRO A 74 -21.00 -16.50 -12.73
C PRO A 74 -19.50 -16.78 -12.48
N TRP A 75 -18.77 -17.08 -13.56
CA TRP A 75 -17.33 -17.34 -13.53
C TRP A 75 -16.50 -16.09 -13.24
N GLY A 76 -16.92 -14.90 -13.69
CA GLY A 76 -16.21 -13.65 -13.40
C GLY A 76 -16.25 -13.31 -11.91
N TRP A 77 -17.42 -13.47 -11.30
CA TRP A 77 -17.62 -13.33 -9.87
C TRP A 77 -16.85 -14.38 -9.06
N PHE A 78 -16.83 -15.63 -9.52
CA PHE A 78 -16.10 -16.69 -8.84
C PHE A 78 -14.58 -16.43 -8.84
N VAL A 79 -14.00 -16.04 -9.98
CA VAL A 79 -12.57 -15.69 -10.06
C VAL A 79 -12.25 -14.48 -9.19
N ALA A 80 -13.11 -13.45 -9.21
CA ALA A 80 -12.94 -12.29 -8.34
C ALA A 80 -12.99 -12.67 -6.85
N LEU A 81 -13.96 -13.49 -6.43
CA LEU A 81 -14.09 -13.95 -5.05
C LEU A 81 -12.91 -14.81 -4.60
N VAL A 82 -12.45 -15.74 -5.44
CA VAL A 82 -11.29 -16.60 -5.13
C VAL A 82 -10.03 -15.76 -4.93
N SER A 83 -9.77 -14.80 -5.83
CA SER A 83 -8.60 -13.93 -5.75
C SER A 83 -8.63 -13.06 -4.48
N VAL A 84 -9.79 -12.45 -4.18
CA VAL A 84 -9.98 -11.66 -2.96
C VAL A 84 -9.87 -12.54 -1.70
N ALA A 85 -10.30 -13.81 -1.75
CA ALA A 85 -10.27 -14.73 -0.61
C ALA A 85 -8.86 -15.31 -0.32
N CYS A 86 -7.96 -15.41 -1.29
CA CYS A 86 -6.58 -15.88 -1.06
C CYS A 86 -5.83 -15.04 -0.02
N VAL A 87 -6.10 -13.74 -0.01
CA VAL A 87 -5.47 -12.75 0.87
C VAL A 87 -5.86 -12.93 2.34
N PRO A 88 -7.15 -12.90 2.73
CA PRO A 88 -7.55 -13.14 4.10
C PRO A 88 -7.23 -14.56 4.54
N VAL A 89 -7.20 -15.56 3.63
CA VAL A 89 -6.75 -16.92 3.98
C VAL A 89 -5.27 -16.92 4.37
N HIS A 90 -4.41 -16.24 3.61
CA HIS A 90 -2.99 -16.12 3.95
C HIS A 90 -2.78 -15.30 5.23
N ALA A 91 -3.47 -14.17 5.36
CA ALA A 91 -3.44 -13.34 6.56
C ALA A 91 -3.95 -14.11 7.79
N ALA A 92 -5.01 -14.89 7.65
CA ALA A 92 -5.55 -15.75 8.69
C ALA A 92 -4.54 -16.83 9.07
N ARG A 93 -3.89 -17.52 8.12
CA ARG A 93 -2.84 -18.50 8.41
C ARG A 93 -1.70 -17.90 9.23
N GLU A 94 -1.22 -16.73 8.84
CA GLU A 94 -0.19 -15.98 9.58
C GLU A 94 -0.65 -15.60 10.99
N ILE A 95 -1.88 -15.09 11.12
CA ILE A 95 -2.47 -14.75 12.42
C ILE A 95 -2.56 -16.02 13.26
N TYR A 96 -3.13 -17.11 12.75
CA TYR A 96 -3.32 -18.41 13.41
C TYR A 96 -2.00 -19.06 13.88
N GLY A 97 -0.88 -18.79 13.20
CA GLY A 97 0.46 -19.24 13.61
C GLY A 97 1.06 -18.47 14.80
N ARG A 98 0.65 -17.22 15.05
CA ARG A 98 1.19 -16.39 16.16
C ARG A 98 0.50 -16.70 17.49
N LYS A 99 1.22 -16.77 18.60
CA LYS A 99 0.62 -16.99 19.93
C LYS A 99 0.08 -15.67 20.50
N GLY A 100 -1.11 -15.67 21.12
CA GLY A 100 -1.68 -14.50 21.84
C GLY A 100 -3.18 -14.27 21.63
N PRO A 101 -3.77 -13.23 22.26
CA PRO A 101 -5.16 -12.84 22.04
C PRO A 101 -5.37 -12.24 20.63
N LEU A 102 -6.53 -12.49 20.03
CA LEU A 102 -6.82 -12.15 18.62
C LEU A 102 -6.58 -10.67 18.29
N MET A 103 -6.96 -9.76 19.17
CA MET A 103 -6.79 -8.32 18.95
C MET A 103 -5.31 -7.90 18.94
N GLN A 104 -4.48 -8.55 19.76
CA GLN A 104 -3.04 -8.31 19.79
C GLN A 104 -2.35 -8.91 18.57
N ARG A 105 -2.78 -10.10 18.12
CA ARG A 105 -2.28 -10.73 16.89
C ARG A 105 -2.60 -9.89 15.65
N ILE A 106 -3.82 -9.38 15.51
CA ILE A 106 -4.18 -8.50 14.40
C ILE A 106 -3.33 -7.23 14.45
N ARG A 107 -3.20 -6.60 15.62
CA ARG A 107 -2.37 -5.39 15.79
C ARG A 107 -0.90 -5.64 15.45
N ASP A 108 -0.34 -6.78 15.86
CA ASP A 108 1.05 -7.14 15.59
C ASP A 108 1.29 -7.62 14.15
N SER A 109 0.26 -8.15 13.48
CA SER A 109 0.33 -8.48 12.04
C SER A 109 0.21 -7.23 11.16
N CYS A 110 -0.47 -6.19 11.64
CA CYS A 110 -0.54 -4.90 10.94
C CYS A 110 0.66 -3.97 11.24
N ARG A 111 1.60 -4.39 12.09
CA ARG A 111 2.85 -3.65 12.31
C ARG A 111 3.86 -4.01 11.21
N PRO A 112 4.59 -3.03 10.66
CA PRO A 112 5.66 -3.30 9.71
C PRO A 112 6.71 -4.21 10.35
N SER A 113 7.33 -5.08 9.55
CA SER A 113 8.36 -5.99 10.06
C SER A 113 9.53 -5.18 10.64
N PRO A 114 10.16 -5.66 11.73
CA PRO A 114 11.27 -4.95 12.38
C PRO A 114 12.51 -4.80 11.49
N GLU A 115 12.62 -5.62 10.44
CA GLU A 115 13.69 -5.56 9.44
C GLU A 115 13.42 -4.57 8.29
N TRP A 116 12.21 -4.01 8.22
CA TRP A 116 11.78 -3.14 7.13
C TRP A 116 12.64 -1.87 7.06
N GLY A 117 13.23 -1.61 5.89
CA GLY A 117 14.09 -0.47 5.61
C GLY A 117 15.11 -0.75 4.49
N PRO A 118 15.99 0.21 4.15
CA PRO A 118 17.02 0.06 3.11
C PRO A 118 17.89 -1.18 3.37
N ALA A 119 18.25 -1.95 2.32
CA ALA A 119 19.15 -3.11 2.46
C ALA A 119 20.59 -2.68 2.82
N ASP A 120 20.99 -1.53 2.28
CA ASP A 120 22.15 -0.71 2.63
C ASP A 120 22.39 -0.52 4.15
N PRO A 121 23.33 -1.16 4.89
CA PRO A 121 23.50 -0.84 6.32
C PRO A 121 23.84 0.64 6.58
N LEU A 122 24.59 1.30 5.70
CA LEU A 122 24.94 2.73 5.83
C LEU A 122 23.72 3.62 5.57
N ILE A 123 22.96 3.28 4.52
CA ILE A 123 21.73 3.98 4.14
C ILE A 123 20.64 3.77 5.19
N ARG A 124 20.61 2.60 5.83
CA ARG A 124 19.68 2.26 6.92
C ARG A 124 19.94 3.07 8.18
N GLN A 125 21.20 3.36 8.52
CA GLN A 125 21.54 4.24 9.65
C GLN A 125 21.06 5.67 9.39
N SER A 126 21.37 6.22 8.21
CA SER A 126 20.94 7.58 7.84
C SER A 126 19.42 7.70 7.68
N TRP A 127 18.72 6.65 7.24
CA TRP A 127 17.25 6.59 7.27
C TRP A 127 16.68 6.58 8.71
N LYS A 128 17.31 5.83 9.63
CA LYS A 128 16.91 5.80 11.05
C LYS A 128 17.10 7.16 11.72
N GLU A 129 18.20 7.85 11.44
CA GLU A 129 18.47 9.21 11.92
C GLU A 129 17.43 10.22 11.42
N LEU A 130 17.05 10.15 10.15
CA LEU A 130 15.97 11.00 9.60
C LEU A 130 14.61 10.68 10.21
N CYS A 131 14.31 9.40 10.44
CA CYS A 131 13.08 9.00 11.14
C CYS A 131 13.04 9.51 12.58
N ALA A 132 14.18 9.53 13.29
CA ALA A 132 14.30 10.02 14.67
C ALA A 132 14.19 11.55 14.75
N ASN A 133 14.83 12.27 13.83
CA ASN A 133 14.82 13.74 13.80
C ASN A 133 13.47 14.35 13.40
N GLN A 134 12.55 13.57 12.81
CA GLN A 134 11.32 14.07 12.20
C GLN A 134 10.02 13.69 12.94
N ALA A 135 10.14 13.16 14.15
CA ALA A 135 9.02 13.02 15.10
C ALA A 135 9.43 13.73 16.40
N PRO A 136 8.73 14.74 16.92
CA PRO A 136 7.29 15.03 16.80
C PRO A 136 6.99 16.53 16.57
N CYS A 137 6.64 16.94 15.35
CA CYS A 137 5.83 18.15 15.14
C CYS A 137 5.51 18.31 13.65
N GLU A 138 4.24 18.14 13.34
CA GLU A 138 3.56 18.94 12.33
C GLU A 138 3.57 20.41 12.81
N GLU A 139 4.74 21.04 12.96
CA GLU A 139 4.82 22.50 13.13
C GLU A 139 5.22 23.12 11.80
N ALA A 140 4.39 24.08 11.41
CA ALA A 140 4.43 24.84 10.19
C ALA A 140 5.87 25.20 9.77
N VAL A 141 6.24 24.83 8.55
CA VAL A 141 7.33 25.51 7.85
C VAL A 141 6.88 26.97 7.67
N PRO A 142 7.51 27.96 8.34
CA PRO A 142 7.09 29.34 8.19
C PRO A 142 7.38 29.79 6.76
N LEU A 143 6.37 30.41 6.14
CA LEU A 143 6.32 30.99 4.79
C LEU A 143 7.36 32.11 4.52
N ASN A 144 8.42 32.21 5.32
CA ASN A 144 9.48 33.22 5.20
C ASN A 144 10.74 32.67 4.48
N LYS A 145 10.89 31.35 4.31
CA LYS A 145 12.09 30.77 3.65
C LYS A 145 11.99 30.61 2.11
N ILE A 146 10.93 31.10 1.48
CA ILE A 146 10.70 30.94 0.02
C ILE A 146 10.95 32.26 -0.74
N THR A 147 11.30 33.34 -0.05
CA THR A 147 11.64 34.64 -0.66
C THR A 147 13.02 35.09 -0.18
N ASN A 148 14.05 34.51 -0.76
CA ASN A 148 15.33 35.18 -0.99
C ASN A 148 15.87 34.74 -2.35
#